data_AF-A0A3N5Q864-F1
#
_entry.id   AF-A0A3N5Q864-F1
#
_cell.length_a   1.000
_cell.length_b   1.000
_cell.length_c   1.000
_cell.angle_alpha   90.00
_cell.angle_beta   90.00
_cell.angle_gamma   90.00
#
_symmetry.space_group_name_H-M   'P 1'
#
loop_
_entity.id
_entity.type
_entity.pdbx_description
1 polymer ?
#
loop_
_entity_poly.entity_id
_entity_poly.type
_entity_poly.pdbx_seq_one_letter_code
_entity_poly.pdbx_strand_id
1 'polypeptide(L)'
;YNGIMLGTFHHLFYTQDLLFKSLSIVWIHGTLEISSIIIAGAAGLVLGNSILFPKTYSRRQSFLISAKDGVKIIIGLIPLFIVAGFLESFVTRFTQMPIFINLTIILSSLSFIIWYVIIYPFKLSRREKNESTEN
;
A
#
# COMPACT_ATOMS: atom_id res chain seq x y z
N TYR A 1 -13.30 -5.80 -7.36
CA TYR A 1 -14.16 -6.49 -6.39
C TYR A 1 -14.02 -5.90 -4.98
N ASN A 2 -12.88 -6.05 -4.29
CA ASN A 2 -12.68 -5.58 -2.90
C ASN A 2 -12.98 -4.08 -2.69
N GLY A 3 -12.57 -3.20 -3.61
CA GLY A 3 -12.87 -1.77 -3.50
C GLY A 3 -14.36 -1.42 -3.60
N ILE A 4 -15.13 -2.16 -4.40
CA ILE A 4 -16.59 -1.99 -4.51
C ILE A 4 -17.23 -2.41 -3.19
N MET A 5 -16.82 -3.55 -2.63
CA MET A 5 -17.29 -4.01 -1.32
C MET A 5 -17.02 -3.00 -0.21
N LEU A 6 -15.79 -2.45 -0.13
CA LEU A 6 -15.42 -1.43 0.85
C LEU A 6 -16.25 -0.13 0.67
N GLY A 7 -16.47 0.29 -0.58
CA GLY A 7 -17.30 1.46 -0.88
C GLY A 7 -18.76 1.28 -0.45
N THR A 8 -19.35 0.13 -0.79
CA THR A 8 -20.71 -0.24 -0.35
C THR A 8 -20.81 -0.31 1.17
N PHE A 9 -19.80 -0.87 1.83
CA PHE A 9 -19.73 -0.91 3.29
C PHE A 9 -19.74 0.50 3.89
N HIS A 10 -18.89 1.42 3.42
CA HIS A 10 -18.91 2.81 3.89
C HIS A 10 -20.26 3.48 3.63
N HIS A 11 -20.87 3.24 2.47
CA HIS A 11 -22.18 3.81 2.15
C HIS A 11 -23.28 3.32 3.10
N LEU A 12 -23.28 2.03 3.46
CA LEU A 12 -24.22 1.48 4.43
C LEU A 12 -24.12 2.21 5.78
N PHE A 13 -22.91 2.39 6.32
CA PHE A 13 -22.73 3.10 7.60
C PHE A 13 -23.01 4.60 7.51
N TYR A 14 -22.87 5.20 6.33
CA TYR A 14 -23.30 6.57 6.09
C TYR A 14 -24.81 6.72 6.22
N THR A 15 -25.61 5.79 5.69
CA THR A 15 -27.08 5.84 5.83
C THR A 15 -27.59 5.66 7.26
N GLN A 16 -26.73 5.20 8.18
CA GLN A 16 -27.05 4.96 9.59
C GLN A 16 -26.40 5.99 10.53
N ASP A 17 -25.86 7.10 10.00
CA ASP A 17 -25.15 8.15 10.77
C ASP A 17 -23.93 7.64 11.59
N LEU A 18 -23.39 6.48 11.22
CA LEU A 18 -22.29 5.80 11.91
C LEU A 18 -20.97 5.82 11.12
N LEU A 19 -20.91 6.60 10.03
CA LEU A 19 -19.78 6.62 9.10
C LEU A 19 -18.44 6.86 9.81
N PHE A 20 -18.34 7.92 10.60
CA PHE A 20 -17.08 8.29 11.26
C PHE A 20 -16.59 7.21 12.22
N LYS A 21 -17.50 6.60 12.99
CA LYS A 21 -17.16 5.50 13.89
C LYS A 21 -16.65 4.28 13.13
N SER A 22 -17.31 3.94 12.02
CA SER A 22 -16.91 2.84 11.15
C SER A 22 -15.53 3.09 10.53
N LEU A 23 -15.32 4.28 9.96
CA LEU A 23 -14.03 4.67 9.37
C LEU A 23 -12.89 4.58 10.38
N SER A 24 -13.08 5.11 11.58
CA SER A 24 -12.03 5.11 12.60
C SER A 24 -11.66 3.72 13.14
N ILE A 25 -12.45 2.67 12.88
CA ILE A 25 -12.11 1.29 13.27
C ILE A 25 -11.54 0.53 12.08
N VAL A 26 -12.19 0.60 10.91
CA VAL A 26 -11.77 -0.12 9.71
C VAL A 26 -10.40 0.34 9.22
N TRP A 27 -10.14 1.65 9.23
CA TRP A 27 -8.90 2.20 8.67
C TRP A 27 -7.66 1.97 9.54
N ILE A 28 -7.79 1.45 10.77
CA ILE A 28 -6.63 1.15 11.64
C ILE A 28 -5.70 0.16 10.93
N HIS A 29 -6.23 -0.96 10.45
CA HIS A 29 -5.48 -1.94 9.64
C HIS A 29 -5.68 -1.67 8.14
N GLY A 30 -6.88 -1.22 7.74
CA GLY A 30 -7.25 -1.01 6.35
C GLY A 30 -6.35 -0.01 5.61
N THR A 31 -5.77 0.96 6.31
CA THR A 31 -4.80 1.88 5.71
C THR A 31 -3.59 1.14 5.13
N LEU A 32 -3.05 0.17 5.89
CA LEU A 32 -1.89 -0.61 5.45
C LEU A 32 -2.28 -1.63 4.37
N GLU A 33 -3.39 -2.33 4.58
CA GLU A 33 -3.84 -3.40 3.70
C GLU A 33 -4.24 -2.89 2.31
N ILE A 34 -5.13 -1.90 2.25
CA ILE A 34 -5.64 -1.36 0.98
C ILE A 34 -4.52 -0.70 0.17
N SER A 35 -3.64 0.05 0.84
CA SER A 35 -2.46 0.63 0.18
C SER A 35 -1.54 -0.46 -0.39
N SER A 36 -1.30 -1.53 0.36
CA SER A 36 -0.47 -2.65 -0.09
C SER A 36 -1.09 -3.36 -1.30
N ILE A 37 -2.42 -3.56 -1.32
CA ILE A 37 -3.14 -4.13 -2.46
C ILE A 37 -3.01 -3.23 -3.71
N ILE A 38 -3.15 -1.91 -3.54
CA ILE A 38 -2.99 -0.96 -4.67
C ILE A 38 -1.57 -1.03 -5.23
N ILE A 39 -0.54 -1.07 -4.37
CA ILE A 39 0.87 -1.16 -4.78
C ILE A 39 1.16 -2.49 -5.48
N ALA A 40 0.63 -3.61 -4.96
CA ALA A 40 0.74 -4.92 -5.60
C ALA A 40 0.08 -4.91 -7.00
N GLY A 41 -1.09 -4.27 -7.12
CA GLY A 41 -1.76 -4.05 -8.41
C GLY A 41 -0.91 -3.26 -9.39
N ALA A 42 -0.28 -2.16 -8.93
CA ALA A 42 0.63 -1.37 -9.74
C ALA A 42 1.86 -2.17 -10.20
N ALA A 43 2.44 -3.00 -9.33
CA ALA A 43 3.53 -3.91 -9.70
C ALA A 43 3.10 -4.92 -10.78
N GLY A 44 1.87 -5.45 -10.67
CA GLY A 44 1.26 -6.30 -11.71
C GLY A 44 1.09 -5.58 -13.05
N LEU A 45 0.70 -4.30 -13.04
CA LEU A 45 0.60 -3.49 -14.25
C LEU A 45 1.98 -3.24 -14.88
N VAL A 46 3.02 -2.99 -14.09
CA VAL A 46 4.40 -2.85 -14.58
C VAL A 46 4.87 -4.15 -15.25
N LEU A 47 4.57 -5.30 -14.64
CA LEU A 47 4.88 -6.61 -15.22
C LEU A 47 4.10 -6.87 -16.52
N GLY A 48 2.80 -6.56 -16.55
CA GLY A 48 1.98 -6.69 -17.76
C GLY A 48 2.48 -5.78 -18.90
N ASN A 49 2.86 -4.55 -18.56
CA ASN A 49 3.41 -3.59 -19.50
C ASN A 49 4.73 -4.09 -20.13
N SER A 50 5.57 -4.82 -19.39
CA SER A 50 6.83 -5.35 -19.92
C SER A 50 6.64 -6.46 -20.96
N ILE A 51 5.53 -7.21 -20.86
CA ILE A 51 5.17 -8.23 -21.86
C ILE A 51 4.65 -7.56 -23.14
N LEU A 52 3.79 -6.55 -22.98
CA LEU A 52 3.15 -5.85 -24.11
C LEU A 52 4.14 -4.93 -24.85
N PHE A 53 5.00 -4.24 -24.11
CA PHE A 53 5.95 -3.24 -24.61
C PHE A 53 7.38 -3.54 -24.16
N PRO A 54 8.02 -4.60 -24.69
CA PRO A 54 9.34 -5.05 -24.25
C PRO A 54 10.51 -4.16 -24.71
N LYS A 55 10.21 -3.09 -25.47
CA LYS A 55 11.20 -2.20 -26.10
C LYS A 55 12.20 -3.01 -26.94
N THR A 56 13.50 -2.87 -26.69
CA THR A 56 14.59 -3.54 -27.42
C THR A 56 14.87 -4.96 -26.91
N TYR A 57 14.25 -5.39 -25.81
CA TYR A 57 14.45 -6.73 -25.26
C TYR A 57 13.50 -7.75 -25.90
N SER A 58 13.89 -9.03 -25.87
CA SER A 58 12.92 -10.10 -26.14
C SER A 58 11.82 -10.11 -25.05
N ARG A 59 10.60 -10.52 -25.40
CA ARG A 59 9.47 -10.58 -24.45
C ARG A 59 9.81 -11.35 -23.17
N ARG A 60 10.52 -12.47 -23.30
CA ARG A 60 10.97 -13.28 -22.15
C ARG A 60 11.96 -12.53 -21.26
N GLN A 61 12.95 -11.87 -21.85
CA GLN A 61 13.93 -11.10 -21.09
C GLN A 61 13.29 -9.89 -20.39
N SER A 62 12.45 -9.13 -21.09
CA SER A 62 11.73 -7.99 -20.51
C SER A 62 10.82 -8.41 -19.35
N PHE A 63 10.12 -9.53 -19.50
CA PHE A 63 9.33 -10.14 -18.42
C PHE A 63 10.19 -10.51 -17.21
N LEU A 64 11.34 -11.17 -17.40
CA LEU A 64 12.21 -11.56 -16.27
C LEU A 64 12.75 -10.35 -15.50
N ILE A 65 13.10 -9.27 -16.22
CA ILE A 65 13.57 -8.02 -15.60
C ILE A 65 12.46 -7.43 -14.73
N SER A 66 11.27 -7.22 -15.29
CA SER A 66 10.14 -6.65 -14.55
C SER A 66 9.60 -7.58 -13.47
N ALA A 67 9.68 -8.90 -13.64
CA ALA A 67 9.32 -9.88 -12.62
C ALA A 67 10.25 -9.78 -11.41
N LYS A 68 11.56 -9.61 -11.62
CA LYS A 68 12.52 -9.42 -10.54
C LYS A 68 12.18 -8.17 -9.71
N ASP A 69 11.80 -7.07 -10.38
CA ASP A 69 11.41 -5.85 -9.68
C ASP A 69 10.05 -5.98 -8.98
N GLY A 70 9.08 -6.65 -9.61
CA GLY A 70 7.80 -6.98 -8.99
C GLY A 70 7.95 -7.84 -7.73
N VAL A 71 8.84 -8.84 -7.74
CA VAL A 71 9.12 -9.68 -6.57
C VAL A 71 9.71 -8.84 -5.42
N LYS A 72 10.62 -7.90 -5.70
CA LYS A 72 11.13 -6.99 -4.65
C LYS A 72 10.02 -6.19 -4.00
N ILE A 73 9.06 -5.69 -4.80
CA ILE A 73 7.90 -4.96 -4.29
C ILE A 73 7.07 -5.88 -3.39
N ILE A 74 6.72 -7.09 -3.86
CA ILE A 74 5.91 -8.05 -3.10
C ILE A 74 6.58 -8.39 -1.76
N ILE A 75 7.89 -8.65 -1.75
CA ILE A 75 8.64 -8.93 -0.52
C ILE A 75 8.53 -7.74 0.47
N GLY A 76 8.60 -6.51 -0.03
CA GLY A 76 8.41 -5.30 0.78
C GLY A 76 6.99 -5.15 1.35
N LEU A 77 5.97 -5.74 0.72
CA LEU A 77 4.59 -5.70 1.20
C LEU A 77 4.27 -6.76 2.27
N ILE A 78 5.02 -7.86 2.34
CA ILE A 78 4.78 -8.95 3.31
C ILE A 78 4.76 -8.42 4.76
N PRO A 79 5.75 -7.64 5.23
CA PRO A 79 5.71 -7.07 6.58
C PRO A 79 4.49 -6.15 6.82
N LEU A 80 4.02 -5.44 5.80
CA LEU A 80 2.85 -4.56 5.92
C LEU A 80 1.58 -5.35 6.18
N PHE A 81 1.39 -6.49 5.49
CA PHE A 81 0.25 -7.38 5.73
C PHE A 81 0.32 -8.04 7.11
N ILE A 82 1.51 -8.41 7.58
CA ILE A 82 1.67 -8.94 8.94
C ILE A 82 1.26 -7.90 9.99
N VAL A 83 1.70 -6.65 9.84
CA VAL A 83 1.32 -5.56 10.75
C VAL A 83 -0.18 -5.25 10.64
N ALA A 84 -0.75 -5.23 9.43
CA ALA A 84 -2.19 -5.04 9.24
C ALA A 84 -3.01 -6.12 9.95
N GLY A 85 -2.67 -7.40 9.76
CA GLY A 85 -3.35 -8.52 10.43
C GLY A 85 -3.14 -8.52 11.94
N PHE A 86 -2.00 -8.03 12.44
CA PHE A 86 -1.79 -7.80 13.86
C PHE A 86 -2.71 -6.70 14.41
N LEU A 87 -2.76 -5.54 13.73
CA LEU A 87 -3.66 -4.44 14.12
C LEU A 87 -5.13 -4.88 14.11
N GLU A 88 -5.54 -5.67 13.13
CA GLU A 88 -6.86 -6.27 13.07
C GLU A 88 -7.10 -7.28 14.21
N SER A 89 -6.12 -8.13 14.50
CA SER A 89 -6.32 -9.18 15.52
C SER A 89 -6.41 -8.62 16.93
N PHE A 90 -5.65 -7.56 17.23
CA PHE A 90 -5.49 -7.03 18.58
C PHE A 90 -6.18 -5.69 18.78
N VAL A 91 -6.01 -4.72 17.88
CA VAL A 91 -6.42 -3.32 18.13
C VAL A 91 -7.89 -3.10 17.83
N THR A 92 -8.43 -3.64 16.73
CA THR A 92 -9.84 -3.41 16.36
C THR A 92 -10.85 -4.08 17.30
N ARG A 93 -10.43 -5.05 18.13
CA ARG A 93 -11.28 -5.66 19.17
C ARG A 93 -11.60 -4.67 20.30
N PHE A 94 -10.78 -3.65 20.52
CA PHE A 94 -11.02 -2.62 21.52
C PHE A 94 -11.99 -1.57 20.98
N THR A 95 -13.28 -1.89 20.96
CA THR A 95 -14.34 -1.04 20.39
C THR A 95 -14.63 0.24 21.18
N GLN A 96 -14.09 0.37 22.39
CA GLN A 96 -14.23 1.54 23.27
C GLN A 96 -12.98 2.43 23.31
N MET A 97 -12.04 2.28 22.36
CA MET A 97 -10.86 3.15 22.33
C MET A 97 -11.25 4.61 22.01
N PRO A 98 -10.60 5.59 22.67
CA PRO A 98 -10.72 6.99 22.30
C PRO A 98 -10.40 7.20 20.81
N ILE A 99 -11.25 7.97 20.13
CA ILE A 99 -11.12 8.30 18.70
C ILE A 99 -9.73 8.84 18.33
N PHE A 100 -9.10 9.56 19.27
CA PHE A 100 -7.77 10.13 19.12
C PHE A 100 -6.68 9.08 18.91
N ILE A 101 -6.76 7.94 19.61
CA ILE A 101 -5.78 6.87 19.48
C ILE A 101 -5.91 6.23 18.09
N ASN A 102 -7.14 5.92 17.68
CA ASN A 102 -7.41 5.37 16.36
C ASN A 102 -6.89 6.29 15.25
N LEU A 103 -7.17 7.59 15.36
CA LEU A 103 -6.71 8.57 14.39
C LEU A 103 -5.18 8.66 14.34
N THR A 104 -4.50 8.59 15.49
CA THR A 104 -3.04 8.57 15.55
C THR A 104 -2.45 7.35 14.85
N ILE A 105 -3.05 6.17 15.01
CA ILE A 105 -2.61 4.95 14.33
C ILE A 105 -2.85 5.05 12.82
N ILE A 106 -4.01 5.55 12.40
CA ILE A 106 -4.34 5.75 10.98
C ILE A 106 -3.36 6.72 10.33
N LEU A 107 -3.16 7.90 10.93
CA LEU A 107 -2.29 8.94 10.38
C LEU A 107 -0.82 8.52 10.37
N SER A 108 -0.35 7.81 11.40
CA SER A 108 1.02 7.30 11.44
C SER A 108 1.24 6.21 10.38
N SER A 109 0.29 5.28 10.22
CA SER A 109 0.33 4.26 9.17
C SER A 109 0.31 4.87 7.77
N LEU A 110 -0.55 5.87 7.53
CA LEU A 110 -0.62 6.58 6.26
C LEU A 110 0.67 7.33 5.95
N SER A 111 1.19 8.06 6.94
CA SER A 111 2.46 8.80 6.81
C SER A 111 3.63 7.85 6.52
N PHE A 112 3.66 6.70 7.18
CA PHE A 112 4.66 5.67 6.95
C PHE A 112 4.61 5.13 5.52
N ILE A 113 3.42 4.83 4.99
CA ILE A 113 3.26 4.37 3.60
C ILE A 113 3.70 5.43 2.60
N ILE A 114 3.26 6.68 2.77
CA ILE A 114 3.67 7.79 1.89
C ILE A 114 5.20 7.92 1.91
N TRP A 115 5.80 7.87 3.09
CA TRP A 115 7.24 7.98 3.23
C TRP A 115 7.97 6.80 2.57
N TYR A 116 7.56 5.56 2.84
CA TYR A 116 8.22 4.35 2.35
C TYR A 116 8.08 4.18 0.83
N VAL A 117 6.90 4.45 0.28
CA VAL A 117 6.58 4.16 -1.13
C VAL A 117 6.92 5.31 -2.06
N ILE A 118 6.81 6.56 -1.60
CA ILE A 118 6.99 7.74 -2.47
C ILE A 118 8.29 8.46 -2.12
N ILE A 119 8.46 8.89 -0.86
CA ILE A 119 9.55 9.79 -0.48
C ILE A 119 10.90 9.07 -0.50
N TYR A 120 10.97 7.86 0.07
CA TYR A 120 12.20 7.07 0.15
C TYR A 120 12.82 6.76 -1.22
N PRO A 121 12.09 6.18 -2.20
CA PRO A 121 12.66 5.91 -3.52
C PRO A 121 13.04 7.20 -4.27
N PHE A 122 12.28 8.29 -4.10
CA PHE A 122 12.63 9.57 -4.71
C PHE A 122 13.95 10.13 -4.16
N LYS A 123 14.17 10.03 -2.84
CA LYS A 123 15.44 10.42 -2.22
C LYS A 123 16.60 9.54 -2.67
N LEU A 124 16.38 8.23 -2.79
CA LEU A 124 17.42 7.30 -3.24
C LEU A 124 17.83 7.57 -4.70
N SER A 125 16.85 7.72 -5.60
CA SER A 125 17.11 8.04 -7.01
C SER A 125 17.87 9.36 -7.18
N ARG A 126 17.58 10.36 -6.34
CA ARG A 126 18.31 11.64 -6.35
C ARG A 126 19.76 11.51 -5.86
N ARG A 127 20.03 10.64 -4.89
CA ARG A 127 21.39 10.37 -4.40
C ARG A 127 22.24 9.69 -5.46
N GLU A 128 21.73 8.63 -6.07
CA GLU A 128 22.42 7.90 -7.14
C GLU A 128 22.80 8.82 -8.32
N LYS A 129 21.89 9.73 -8.71
CA LYS A 129 22.16 10.70 -9.78
C LYS A 129 23.24 11.72 -9.43
N ASN A 130 23.33 12.13 -8.16
CA ASN A 130 24.36 13.07 -7.71
C ASN A 130 25.73 12.38 -7.68
N GLU A 131 25.82 11.17 -7.13
CA GLU A 131 27.05 10.37 -7.10
C GLU A 131 27.56 10.04 -8.51
N SER A 132 26.68 9.83 -9.49
CA SER A 132 27.09 9.62 -10.89
C SER A 132 27.56 10.89 -11.61
N THR A 133 27.32 12.08 -11.04
CA THR A 133 27.74 13.37 -11.62
C THR A 133 29.08 13.84 -11.04
N GLU A 134 29.46 13.34 -9.85
CA GLU A 134 30.72 13.64 -9.17
C GLU A 134 31.88 12.69 -9.55
N ASN A 135 31.58 11.55 -10.19
CA ASN A 135 32.56 10.60 -10.75
C ASN A 135 32.72 10.78 -12.26
#